data_AF-B0DSQ1-F1
#
_entry.id   AF-B0DSQ1-F1
#
_cell.length_a   1.000
_cell.length_b   1.000
_cell.length_c   1.000
_cell.angle_alpha   90.00
_cell.angle_beta   90.00
_cell.angle_gamma   90.00
#
_symmetry.space_group_name_H-M   'P 1'
#
loop_
_entity.id
_entity.type
_entity.pdbx_description
1 polymer ?
#
loop_
_entity_poly.entity_id
_entity_poly.type
_entity_poly.pdbx_seq_one_letter_code
_entity_poly.pdbx_strand_id
1 'polypeptide(L)'
;ILDPKTSRRIFELAQDQQNELKSDQEEEVTAHDEQMEGHDEDEETDDDQLDFDISPNDELAEEEFALDVMLPSNVSERKTLADLIFAKLDSGEISTTAAIQKVHQDRNAPDPALGLNPQVVEAYTKIGFFLQKYRAGALPKLFKVIPSLPAWARMLALTHPENWSPHACRAATKIFISNMKPAQAQLFLGVVLLEAIREDIQQNKKLNVHYYAALKKSLYKPGAFFKGIIFPLLDQGCTLKEATIIASILARTKVPVLHASAALLRIAEMDYSGPNSLFIRVLIDKKLELPYKVVDALVFHFIRLSNSRGDAEKLPVLWHQSLLVFTQRYASDLTPDQKDALLDVIRAAQHPQISAEIRRELVNSVERGAPRTDVDKDVEMS
;
A
#
# COMPACT_ATOMS: atom_id res chain seq x y z
N ILE A 1 26.06 9.99 -14.50
CA ILE A 1 26.17 11.20 -15.34
C ILE A 1 24.91 11.24 -16.20
N LEU A 2 24.04 12.25 -16.04
CA LEU A 2 22.89 12.42 -16.94
C LEU A 2 23.42 12.80 -18.33
N ASP A 3 22.84 12.23 -19.39
CA ASP A 3 23.18 12.59 -20.77
C ASP A 3 23.00 14.12 -20.96
N PRO A 4 23.96 14.84 -21.56
CA PRO A 4 23.81 16.23 -21.97
C PRO A 4 22.47 16.55 -22.64
N LYS A 5 21.89 15.59 -23.40
CA LYS A 5 20.57 15.76 -24.02
C LYS A 5 19.43 15.84 -23.00
N THR A 6 19.45 15.00 -21.96
CA THR A 6 18.44 15.04 -20.89
C THR A 6 18.54 16.33 -20.10
N SER A 7 19.76 16.80 -19.83
CA SER A 7 19.99 18.07 -19.12
C SER A 7 19.49 19.28 -19.93
N ARG A 8 19.73 19.31 -21.25
CA ARG A 8 19.19 20.34 -22.14
C ARG A 8 17.66 20.32 -22.19
N ARG A 9 17.04 19.14 -22.27
CA ARG A 9 15.58 19.01 -22.28
C ARG A 9 14.93 19.48 -20.97
N ILE A 10 15.55 19.20 -19.83
CA ILE A 10 15.09 19.74 -18.53
C ILE A 10 15.23 21.27 -18.52
N PHE A 11 16.31 21.81 -19.09
CA PHE A 11 16.52 23.26 -19.19
C PHE A 11 15.49 23.95 -20.08
N GLU A 12 15.24 23.42 -21.28
CA GLU A 12 14.19 23.91 -22.19
C GLU A 12 12.83 23.92 -21.48
N LEU A 13 12.48 22.83 -20.80
CA LEU A 13 11.22 22.75 -20.04
C LEU A 13 11.15 23.76 -18.87
N ALA A 14 12.29 24.04 -18.22
CA ALA A 14 12.38 25.04 -17.16
C ALA A 14 12.24 26.47 -17.72
N GLN A 15 12.83 26.73 -18.88
CA GLN A 15 12.73 28.01 -19.57
C GLN A 15 11.32 28.25 -20.10
N ASP A 16 10.69 27.25 -20.71
CA ASP A 16 9.29 27.29 -21.15
C ASP A 16 8.37 27.56 -19.97
N GLN A 17 8.58 26.88 -18.85
CA GLN A 17 7.80 27.10 -17.64
C GLN A 17 8.00 28.51 -17.06
N GLN A 18 9.21 29.07 -17.12
CA GLN A 18 9.46 30.45 -16.71
C GLN A 18 8.84 31.47 -17.67
N ASN A 19 8.79 31.16 -18.97
CA ASN A 19 8.16 32.02 -19.97
C ASN A 19 6.64 32.00 -19.83
N GLU A 20 6.03 30.85 -19.58
CA GLU A 20 4.58 30.72 -19.28
C GLU A 20 4.21 31.51 -18.01
N LEU A 21 5.00 31.37 -16.94
CA LEU A 21 4.77 32.16 -15.72
C LEU A 21 4.94 33.67 -15.91
N LYS A 22 5.73 34.10 -16.92
CA LYS A 22 5.89 35.51 -17.28
C LYS A 22 4.78 36.00 -18.21
N SER A 23 4.33 35.19 -19.16
CA SER A 23 3.19 35.53 -20.01
C SER A 23 1.91 35.62 -19.18
N ASP A 24 1.69 34.70 -18.24
CA ASP A 24 0.52 34.73 -17.35
C ASP A 24 0.53 35.98 -16.44
N GLN A 25 1.72 36.46 -16.04
CA GLN A 25 1.88 37.72 -15.28
C GLN A 25 1.71 38.98 -16.14
N GLU A 26 1.97 38.92 -17.45
CA GLU A 26 1.75 40.04 -18.39
C GLU A 26 0.29 40.08 -18.88
N GLU A 27 -0.38 38.93 -18.97
CA GLU A 27 -1.81 38.82 -19.33
C GLU A 27 -2.75 39.19 -18.17
N GLU A 28 -2.38 38.94 -16.90
CA GLU A 28 -3.15 39.41 -15.72
C GLU A 28 -3.26 40.95 -15.63
N VAL A 29 -2.42 41.71 -16.35
CA VAL A 29 -2.49 43.18 -16.37
C VAL A 29 -3.38 43.72 -17.50
N THR A 30 -3.87 42.87 -18.41
CA THR A 30 -4.55 43.36 -19.63
C THR A 30 -5.91 42.75 -19.97
N ALA A 31 -6.44 41.77 -19.22
CA ALA A 31 -7.74 41.17 -19.54
C ALA A 31 -8.75 41.22 -18.38
N HIS A 32 -9.48 42.34 -18.29
CA HIS A 32 -10.82 42.34 -17.72
C HIS A 32 -11.79 42.01 -18.86
N ASP A 33 -12.56 40.93 -18.68
CA ASP A 33 -13.71 40.50 -19.50
C ASP A 33 -13.38 39.86 -20.87
N GLU A 34 -13.40 38.53 -20.92
CA GLU A 34 -14.15 37.75 -21.92
C GLU A 34 -14.08 36.24 -21.59
N GLN A 35 -15.25 35.59 -21.63
CA GLN A 35 -15.46 34.16 -21.43
C GLN A 35 -14.79 33.35 -22.55
N MET A 36 -14.12 32.25 -22.21
CA MET A 36 -13.99 31.13 -23.14
C MET A 36 -13.88 29.78 -22.44
N GLU A 37 -14.74 28.87 -22.87
CA GLU A 37 -14.89 27.48 -22.47
C GLU A 37 -13.62 26.66 -22.79
N GLY A 38 -13.16 25.91 -21.79
CA GLY A 38 -12.15 24.86 -21.94
C GLY A 38 -12.68 23.59 -21.29
N HIS A 39 -13.08 22.65 -22.13
CA HIS A 39 -13.63 21.35 -21.78
C HIS A 39 -12.52 20.46 -21.17
N ASP A 40 -12.45 20.40 -19.84
CA ASP A 40 -11.71 19.37 -19.11
C ASP A 40 -12.71 18.31 -18.59
N GLU A 41 -12.94 17.30 -19.41
CA GLU A 41 -13.49 16.02 -18.97
C GLU A 41 -12.45 15.33 -18.06
N ASP A 42 -12.69 15.38 -16.75
CA ASP A 42 -12.48 14.27 -15.79
C ASP A 42 -12.75 14.77 -14.35
N GLU A 43 -13.95 15.33 -14.13
CA GLU A 43 -14.55 15.33 -12.79
C GLU A 43 -15.17 13.96 -12.54
N GLU A 44 -14.37 13.00 -12.04
CA GLU A 44 -14.95 11.96 -11.19
C GLU A 44 -15.42 12.66 -9.90
N THR A 45 -16.68 13.11 -9.91
CA THR A 45 -17.47 13.45 -8.73
C THR A 45 -17.69 12.18 -7.92
N ASP A 46 -16.68 11.78 -7.13
CA ASP A 46 -16.88 10.88 -5.98
C ASP A 46 -17.51 11.76 -4.87
N ASP A 47 -18.76 12.16 -5.08
CA ASP A 47 -19.60 12.83 -4.08
C ASP A 47 -20.08 11.78 -3.07
N ASP A 48 -19.14 11.26 -2.28
CA ASP A 48 -19.43 10.58 -1.04
C ASP A 48 -19.25 11.61 0.08
N GLN A 49 -20.29 12.44 0.32
CA GLN A 49 -20.46 13.12 1.60
C GLN A 49 -20.52 12.04 2.70
N LEU A 50 -19.36 11.74 3.28
CA LEU A 50 -19.26 10.82 4.40
C LEU A 50 -19.27 11.62 5.70
N ASP A 51 -20.46 11.69 6.29
CA ASP A 51 -20.64 11.94 7.71
C ASP A 51 -19.78 10.92 8.48
N PHE A 52 -18.78 11.43 9.19
CA PHE A 52 -17.85 10.63 9.97
C PHE A 52 -18.45 10.43 11.35
N ASP A 53 -19.19 9.34 11.54
CA ASP A 53 -19.47 8.79 12.87
C ASP A 53 -18.89 7.37 12.94
N ILE A 54 -17.57 7.30 13.07
CA ILE A 54 -16.93 6.08 13.57
C ILE A 54 -17.18 6.08 15.07
N SER A 55 -18.28 5.47 15.50
CA SER A 55 -18.38 4.96 16.86
C SER A 55 -17.28 3.89 16.99
N PRO A 56 -16.23 4.11 17.79
CA PRO A 56 -15.30 3.04 18.10
C PRO A 56 -16.12 1.95 18.79
N ASN A 57 -16.07 0.73 18.28
CA ASN A 57 -16.57 -0.42 19.01
C ASN A 57 -15.86 -0.39 20.38
N ASP A 58 -16.60 -0.17 21.46
CA ASP A 58 -16.08 0.06 22.83
C ASP A 58 -15.17 -1.08 23.34
N GLU A 59 -15.12 -2.21 22.63
CA GLU A 59 -14.27 -3.36 22.93
C GLU A 59 -12.79 -3.19 22.53
N LEU A 60 -12.44 -2.20 21.67
CA LEU A 60 -11.05 -1.98 21.25
C LEU A 60 -10.22 -1.14 22.24
N ALA A 61 -10.88 -0.44 23.18
CA ALA A 61 -10.21 0.42 24.14
C ALA A 61 -9.58 -0.37 25.30
N GLU A 62 -10.17 -1.51 25.69
CA GLU A 62 -9.66 -2.34 26.78
C GLU A 62 -8.42 -3.18 26.38
N GLU A 63 -8.19 -3.39 25.08
CA GLU A 63 -7.07 -4.19 24.55
C GLU A 63 -5.75 -3.39 24.41
N GLU A 64 -5.78 -2.05 24.45
CA GLU A 64 -4.58 -1.21 24.30
C GLU A 64 -3.59 -1.42 25.48
N PHE A 65 -4.09 -1.85 26.65
CA PHE A 65 -3.27 -2.05 27.85
C PHE A 65 -2.55 -3.41 27.91
N ALA A 66 -3.07 -4.44 27.23
CA ALA A 66 -2.49 -5.79 27.26
C ALA A 66 -1.43 -6.02 26.15
N LEU A 67 -1.40 -5.17 25.13
CA LEU A 67 -0.53 -5.32 23.95
C LEU A 67 0.76 -4.49 24.01
N ASP A 68 0.84 -3.49 24.90
CA ASP A 68 2.03 -2.63 25.07
C ASP A 68 3.23 -3.37 25.68
N VAL A 69 3.00 -4.57 26.22
CA VAL A 69 4.03 -5.47 26.77
C VAL A 69 4.71 -6.32 25.68
N MET A 70 4.17 -6.36 24.45
CA MET A 70 4.65 -7.25 23.37
C MET A 70 5.33 -6.52 22.20
N LEU A 71 5.86 -5.31 22.40
CA LEU A 71 6.71 -4.65 21.41
C LEU A 71 8.16 -5.16 21.53
N PRO A 72 8.74 -5.81 20.50
CA PRO A 72 10.18 -6.05 20.50
C PRO A 72 10.93 -4.71 20.47
N SER A 73 11.83 -4.51 21.44
CA SER A 73 12.64 -3.29 21.63
C SER A 73 13.75 -3.14 20.59
N ASN A 74 13.42 -3.20 19.30
CA ASN A 74 14.35 -2.94 18.21
C ASN A 74 13.96 -1.63 17.52
N VAL A 75 14.21 -0.51 18.20
CA VAL A 75 14.33 0.80 17.54
C VAL A 75 15.68 0.80 16.82
N SER A 76 15.75 0.10 15.69
CA SER A 76 16.88 0.25 14.78
C SER A 76 16.84 1.66 14.21
N GLU A 77 17.95 2.38 14.29
CA GLU A 77 18.15 3.73 13.77
C GLU A 77 17.48 3.91 12.40
N ARG A 78 16.58 4.90 12.31
CA ARG A 78 15.85 5.25 11.08
C ARG A 78 16.85 5.60 9.98
N LYS A 79 16.92 4.77 8.96
CA LYS A 79 17.74 5.00 7.76
C LYS A 79 17.06 6.04 6.88
N THR A 80 17.84 6.94 6.29
CA THR A 80 17.31 8.03 5.46
C THR A 80 16.82 7.51 4.11
N LEU A 81 15.96 8.31 3.44
CA LEU A 81 15.43 8.06 2.09
C LEU A 81 16.54 7.65 1.10
N ALA A 82 17.71 8.29 1.22
CA ALA A 82 18.87 8.03 0.40
C ALA A 82 19.44 6.62 0.65
N ASP A 83 19.57 6.21 1.92
CA ASP A 83 20.17 4.92 2.31
C ASP A 83 19.39 3.72 1.77
N LEU A 84 18.06 3.80 1.76
CA LEU A 84 17.20 2.73 1.24
C LEU A 84 17.26 2.64 -0.30
N ILE A 85 17.39 3.77 -0.98
CA ILE A 85 17.49 3.84 -2.44
C ILE A 85 18.83 3.24 -2.91
N PHE A 86 19.95 3.54 -2.25
CA PHE A 86 21.27 3.00 -2.62
C PHE A 86 21.43 1.53 -2.20
N ALA A 87 20.90 1.11 -1.05
CA ALA A 87 20.93 -0.31 -0.63
C ALA A 87 20.17 -1.23 -1.59
N LYS A 88 19.06 -0.75 -2.19
CA LYS A 88 18.27 -1.49 -3.20
C LYS A 88 18.89 -1.47 -4.60
N LEU A 89 19.73 -0.49 -4.93
CA LEU A 89 20.46 -0.44 -6.19
C LEU A 89 21.69 -1.37 -6.16
N ASP A 90 22.34 -1.52 -5.01
CA ASP A 90 23.52 -2.36 -4.82
C ASP A 90 23.21 -3.85 -4.58
N SER A 91 21.97 -4.22 -4.23
CA SER A 91 21.56 -5.63 -4.05
C SER A 91 21.45 -6.44 -5.36
N GLY A 92 21.91 -5.90 -6.48
CA GLY A 92 22.21 -6.67 -7.70
C GLY A 92 21.03 -7.13 -8.55
N GLU A 93 19.77 -6.85 -8.18
CA GLU A 93 18.59 -7.26 -8.97
C GLU A 93 18.37 -6.47 -10.27
N ILE A 94 19.16 -5.41 -10.52
CA ILE A 94 19.06 -4.59 -11.74
C ILE A 94 20.45 -4.48 -12.40
N SER A 95 21.05 -5.62 -12.74
CA SER A 95 22.32 -5.65 -13.45
C SER A 95 22.12 -5.61 -14.97
N THR A 96 21.75 -4.45 -15.53
CA THR A 96 22.14 -4.05 -16.89
C THR A 96 21.95 -2.55 -17.07
N THR A 97 23.03 -1.77 -16.99
CA THR A 97 23.53 -0.82 -18.02
C THR A 97 24.39 0.31 -17.43
N ALA A 98 25.55 0.47 -18.08
CA ALA A 98 26.50 1.60 -18.05
C ALA A 98 27.34 1.83 -16.78
N ALA A 99 28.64 1.58 -16.95
CA ALA A 99 29.74 1.85 -16.03
C ALA A 99 29.63 3.20 -15.30
N ILE A 100 29.30 3.12 -14.01
CA ILE A 100 29.35 4.24 -13.08
C ILE A 100 30.81 4.33 -12.61
N GLN A 101 31.49 5.44 -12.91
CA GLN A 101 32.71 5.80 -12.20
C GLN A 101 32.35 5.88 -10.71
N LYS A 102 32.93 4.97 -9.92
CA LYS A 102 32.82 4.94 -8.46
C LYS A 102 33.50 6.18 -7.88
N VAL A 103 32.78 7.30 -7.83
CA VAL A 103 33.11 8.40 -6.94
C VAL A 103 32.84 7.89 -5.52
N HIS A 104 33.86 7.96 -4.67
CA HIS A 104 33.78 7.54 -3.27
C HIS A 104 32.69 8.36 -2.57
N GLN A 105 31.52 7.77 -2.35
CA GLN A 105 30.45 8.37 -1.56
C GLN A 105 30.55 7.85 -0.12
N ASP A 106 30.31 8.72 0.84
CA ASP A 106 30.06 8.30 2.22
C ASP A 106 28.79 7.45 2.24
N ARG A 107 28.94 6.24 2.76
CA ARG A 107 27.93 5.17 2.72
C ARG A 107 26.65 5.49 3.51
N ASN A 108 26.68 6.56 4.32
CA ASN A 108 25.62 6.96 5.23
C ASN A 108 24.88 8.26 4.83
N ALA A 109 25.32 8.97 3.77
CA ALA A 109 24.65 10.19 3.28
C ALA A 109 25.07 10.54 1.84
N PRO A 110 24.61 9.79 0.83
CA PRO A 110 24.95 10.08 -0.56
C PRO A 110 24.23 11.35 -1.03
N ASP A 111 25.03 12.41 -1.26
CA ASP A 111 24.54 13.70 -1.74
C ASP A 111 23.84 13.56 -3.11
N PRO A 112 22.51 13.80 -3.18
CA PRO A 112 21.75 13.72 -4.42
C PRO A 112 22.19 14.74 -5.47
N ALA A 113 22.79 15.86 -5.05
CA ALA A 113 23.25 16.94 -5.91
C ALA A 113 24.60 16.64 -6.59
N LEU A 114 25.33 15.62 -6.11
CA LEU A 114 26.68 15.30 -6.57
C LEU A 114 26.69 14.90 -8.06
N GLY A 115 27.34 15.72 -8.88
CA GLY A 115 27.48 15.52 -10.33
C GLY A 115 26.27 15.97 -11.17
N LEU A 116 25.33 16.71 -10.58
CA LEU A 116 24.23 17.37 -11.29
C LEU A 116 24.61 18.81 -11.65
N ASN A 117 23.98 19.36 -12.70
CA ASN A 117 24.13 20.78 -13.03
C ASN A 117 23.52 21.62 -11.89
N PRO A 118 24.26 22.60 -11.33
CA PRO A 118 23.77 23.47 -10.25
C PRO A 118 22.41 24.11 -10.52
N GLN A 119 22.10 24.47 -11.77
CA GLN A 119 20.81 25.08 -12.13
C GLN A 119 19.65 24.08 -12.02
N VAL A 120 19.89 22.81 -12.35
CA VAL A 120 18.88 21.75 -12.20
C VAL A 120 18.61 21.50 -10.72
N VAL A 121 19.66 21.50 -9.90
CA VAL A 121 19.55 21.39 -8.45
C VAL A 121 18.71 22.53 -7.90
N GLU A 122 19.05 23.78 -8.24
CA GLU A 122 18.31 24.96 -7.80
C GLU A 122 16.84 24.93 -8.22
N ALA A 123 16.54 24.50 -9.45
CA ALA A 123 15.18 24.37 -9.95
C ALA A 123 14.34 23.35 -9.16
N TYR A 124 14.87 22.14 -8.91
CA TYR A 124 14.16 21.12 -8.12
C TYR A 124 14.06 21.47 -6.64
N THR A 125 15.06 22.15 -6.07
CA THR A 125 14.97 22.66 -4.68
C THR A 125 13.87 23.71 -4.55
N LYS A 126 13.72 24.64 -5.51
CA LYS A 126 12.61 25.62 -5.52
C LYS A 126 11.25 24.94 -5.61
N ILE A 127 11.14 23.86 -6.38
CA ILE A 127 9.91 23.05 -6.44
C ILE A 127 9.61 22.41 -5.09
N GLY A 128 10.62 21.93 -4.35
CA GLY A 128 10.44 21.41 -3.00
C GLY A 128 9.76 22.43 -2.07
N PHE A 129 10.25 23.68 -2.05
CA PHE A 129 9.62 24.76 -1.27
C PHE A 129 8.19 25.08 -1.70
N PHE A 130 7.88 24.96 -2.98
CA PHE A 130 6.51 25.10 -3.49
C PHE A 130 5.60 23.98 -2.97
N LEU A 131 6.06 22.73 -3.02
CA LEU A 131 5.29 21.55 -2.60
C LEU A 131 4.98 21.53 -1.09
N GLN A 132 5.79 22.18 -0.26
CA GLN A 132 5.53 22.35 1.18
C GLN A 132 4.23 23.14 1.43
N LYS A 133 3.95 24.16 0.61
CA LYS A 133 2.79 25.06 0.79
C LYS A 133 1.63 24.77 -0.16
N TYR A 134 1.81 23.82 -1.07
CA TYR A 134 0.82 23.48 -2.08
C TYR A 134 -0.49 23.00 -1.46
N ARG A 135 -1.61 23.48 -2.00
CA ARG A 135 -2.98 23.08 -1.60
C ARG A 135 -3.82 22.66 -2.80
N ALA A 136 -3.84 23.49 -3.84
CA ALA A 136 -4.58 23.27 -5.07
C ALA A 136 -3.84 23.93 -6.26
N GLY A 137 -4.29 23.60 -7.48
CA GLY A 137 -3.74 24.15 -8.72
C GLY A 137 -2.91 23.17 -9.53
N ALA A 138 -2.33 23.64 -10.64
CA ALA A 138 -1.49 22.80 -11.48
C ALA A 138 -0.10 22.60 -10.84
N LEU A 139 0.37 21.35 -10.81
CA LEU A 139 1.75 21.06 -10.43
C LEU A 139 2.74 21.52 -11.52
N PRO A 140 3.94 22.00 -11.13
CA PRO A 140 4.96 22.43 -12.09
C PRO A 140 5.30 21.38 -13.14
N LYS A 141 5.49 21.78 -14.40
CA LYS A 141 5.85 20.88 -15.51
C LYS A 141 7.11 20.08 -15.20
N LEU A 142 8.12 20.73 -14.61
CA LEU A 142 9.35 20.09 -14.14
C LEU A 142 9.12 18.95 -13.13
N PHE A 143 8.09 19.06 -12.31
CA PHE A 143 7.69 18.01 -11.38
C PHE A 143 6.96 16.86 -12.09
N LYS A 144 6.06 17.19 -13.02
CA LYS A 144 5.28 16.20 -13.78
C LYS A 144 6.16 15.27 -14.63
N VAL A 145 7.32 15.73 -15.10
CA VAL A 145 8.24 14.94 -15.92
C VAL A 145 9.15 14.00 -15.13
N ILE A 146 9.21 14.10 -13.79
CA ILE A 146 10.08 13.29 -12.94
C ILE A 146 9.98 11.77 -13.26
N PRO A 147 8.78 11.16 -13.39
CA PRO A 147 8.64 9.72 -13.71
C PRO A 147 9.37 9.26 -14.98
N SER A 148 9.50 10.15 -15.96
CA SER A 148 10.09 9.86 -17.27
C SER A 148 11.62 9.98 -17.27
N LEU A 149 12.21 10.53 -16.20
CA LEU A 149 13.65 10.75 -16.12
C LEU A 149 14.39 9.46 -15.72
N PRO A 150 15.53 9.13 -16.34
CA PRO A 150 16.36 8.00 -15.91
C PRO A 150 16.81 8.10 -14.45
N ALA A 151 17.13 9.32 -14.00
CA ALA A 151 17.54 9.61 -12.62
C ALA A 151 16.39 10.16 -11.75
N TRP A 152 15.15 9.70 -11.98
CA TRP A 152 13.95 10.19 -11.29
C TRP A 152 14.09 10.22 -9.77
N ALA A 153 14.67 9.19 -9.15
CA ALA A 153 14.80 9.08 -7.70
C ALA A 153 15.70 10.17 -7.12
N ARG A 154 16.78 10.55 -7.82
CA ARG A 154 17.64 11.66 -7.43
C ARG A 154 16.92 13.00 -7.56
N MET A 155 16.22 13.22 -8.67
CA MET A 155 15.45 14.45 -8.88
C MET A 155 14.33 14.61 -7.84
N LEU A 156 13.68 13.50 -7.49
CA LEU A 156 12.67 13.46 -6.46
C LEU A 156 13.27 13.79 -5.08
N ALA A 157 14.43 13.22 -4.73
CA ALA A 157 15.09 13.50 -3.46
C ALA A 157 15.42 15.00 -3.29
N LEU A 158 15.79 15.71 -4.37
CA LEU A 158 16.05 17.16 -4.31
C LEU A 158 14.83 18.01 -3.96
N THR A 159 13.62 17.46 -4.12
CA THR A 159 12.37 18.14 -3.76
C THR A 159 11.97 17.94 -2.29
N HIS A 160 12.78 17.22 -1.50
CA HIS A 160 12.55 16.94 -0.09
C HIS A 160 11.13 16.39 0.20
N PRO A 161 10.81 15.17 -0.26
CA PRO A 161 9.48 14.57 -0.13
C PRO A 161 8.95 14.48 1.30
N GLU A 162 9.83 14.41 2.29
CA GLU A 162 9.52 14.43 3.72
C GLU A 162 8.78 15.69 4.17
N ASN A 163 8.96 16.81 3.45
CA ASN A 163 8.37 18.09 3.81
C ASN A 163 7.12 18.42 2.99
N TRP A 164 6.68 17.54 2.09
CA TRP A 164 5.53 17.83 1.23
C TRP A 164 4.24 17.98 2.01
N SER A 165 3.37 18.88 1.55
CA SER A 165 2.01 18.94 2.08
C SER A 165 1.23 17.65 1.74
N PRO A 166 0.21 17.27 2.53
CA PRO A 166 -0.65 16.12 2.19
C PRO A 166 -1.31 16.25 0.81
N HIS A 167 -1.64 17.48 0.40
CA HIS A 167 -2.20 17.79 -0.91
C HIS A 167 -1.20 17.52 -2.04
N ALA A 168 0.06 17.92 -1.83
CA ALA A 168 1.14 17.67 -2.77
C ALA A 168 1.41 16.17 -2.91
N CYS A 169 1.41 15.44 -1.79
CA CYS A 169 1.61 13.99 -1.79
C CYS A 169 0.51 13.26 -2.57
N ARG A 170 -0.76 13.65 -2.40
CA ARG A 170 -1.88 13.11 -3.20
C ARG A 170 -1.70 13.38 -4.69
N ALA A 171 -1.41 14.63 -5.05
CA ALA A 171 -1.24 15.04 -6.45
C ALA A 171 -0.03 14.34 -7.09
N ALA A 172 1.08 14.23 -6.37
CA ALA A 172 2.27 13.48 -6.78
C ALA A 172 1.96 12.00 -7.00
N THR A 173 1.23 11.38 -6.07
CA THR A 173 0.84 9.96 -6.18
C THR A 173 -0.03 9.71 -7.41
N LYS A 174 -1.00 10.60 -7.72
CA LYS A 174 -1.82 10.49 -8.94
C LYS A 174 -0.94 10.49 -10.20
N ILE A 175 0.03 11.40 -10.29
CA ILE A 175 0.88 11.53 -11.48
C ILE A 175 1.88 10.37 -11.58
N PHE A 176 2.54 10.03 -10.47
CA PHE A 176 3.61 9.05 -10.47
C PHE A 176 3.08 7.65 -10.67
N ILE A 177 1.94 7.30 -10.06
CA ILE A 177 1.34 5.98 -10.27
C ILE A 177 0.85 5.82 -11.70
N SER A 178 0.36 6.85 -12.38
CA SER A 178 -0.01 6.70 -13.79
C SER A 178 1.19 6.53 -14.72
N ASN A 179 2.29 7.24 -14.46
CA ASN A 179 3.42 7.33 -15.40
C ASN A 179 4.59 6.37 -15.10
N MET A 180 4.78 5.95 -13.85
CA MET A 180 5.92 5.11 -13.46
C MET A 180 5.73 3.63 -13.82
N LYS A 181 6.85 2.95 -14.09
CA LYS A 181 6.90 1.49 -14.19
C LYS A 181 6.64 0.84 -12.82
N PRO A 182 6.14 -0.40 -12.74
CA PRO A 182 5.81 -1.05 -11.46
C PRO A 182 6.95 -1.05 -10.43
N ALA A 183 8.20 -1.28 -10.85
CA ALA A 183 9.36 -1.24 -9.94
C ALA A 183 9.66 0.15 -9.39
N GLN A 184 9.51 1.20 -10.20
CA GLN A 184 9.69 2.59 -9.79
C GLN A 184 8.56 3.01 -8.84
N ALA A 185 7.31 2.66 -9.18
CA ALA A 185 6.15 2.91 -8.33
C ALA A 185 6.28 2.22 -6.97
N GLN A 186 6.78 0.98 -6.93
CA GLN A 186 7.02 0.28 -5.66
C GLN A 186 8.01 1.05 -4.77
N LEU A 187 9.11 1.56 -5.35
CA LEU A 187 10.10 2.34 -4.61
C LEU A 187 9.51 3.67 -4.11
N PHE A 188 8.78 4.39 -4.96
CA PHE A 188 8.10 5.63 -4.56
C PHE A 188 7.12 5.38 -3.40
N LEU A 189 6.29 4.34 -3.52
CA LEU A 189 5.30 4.00 -2.51
C LEU A 189 5.95 3.64 -1.17
N GLY A 190 7.00 2.81 -1.18
CA GLY A 190 7.63 2.37 0.05
C GLY A 190 8.52 3.41 0.72
N VAL A 191 9.17 4.28 -0.03
CA VAL A 191 10.17 5.21 0.54
C VAL A 191 9.58 6.60 0.78
N VAL A 192 8.58 7.02 0.01
CA VAL A 192 7.94 8.34 0.18
C VAL A 192 6.57 8.23 0.82
N LEU A 193 5.65 7.48 0.20
CA LEU A 193 4.25 7.50 0.65
C LEU A 193 4.07 6.78 1.99
N LEU A 194 4.68 5.59 2.15
CA LEU A 194 4.57 4.80 3.38
C LEU A 194 5.11 5.57 4.58
N GLU A 195 6.31 6.14 4.48
CA GLU A 195 6.94 6.89 5.58
C GLU A 195 6.09 8.10 6.00
N ALA A 196 5.60 8.88 5.03
CA ALA A 196 4.72 10.03 5.30
C ALA A 196 3.42 9.62 6.01
N ILE A 197 2.83 8.48 5.64
CA ILE A 197 1.61 7.96 6.28
C ILE A 197 1.88 7.50 7.70
N ARG A 198 2.98 6.79 7.94
CA ARG A 198 3.35 6.31 9.27
C ARG A 198 3.59 7.49 10.21
N GLU A 199 4.27 8.52 9.73
CA GLU A 199 4.49 9.75 10.48
C GLU A 199 3.18 10.47 10.81
N ASP A 200 2.28 10.65 9.84
CA ASP A 200 0.97 11.29 10.06
C ASP A 200 0.12 10.52 11.08
N ILE A 201 0.06 9.19 10.97
CA ILE A 201 -0.67 8.34 11.93
C ILE A 201 -0.03 8.40 13.32
N GLN A 202 1.30 8.41 13.40
CA GLN A 202 2.01 8.48 14.67
C GLN A 202 1.71 9.79 15.41
N GLN A 203 1.69 10.91 14.67
CA GLN A 203 1.44 12.26 15.20
C GLN A 203 -0.04 12.51 15.51
N ASN A 204 -0.92 12.26 14.56
CA ASN A 204 -2.33 12.68 14.63
C ASN A 204 -3.28 11.58 15.13
N LYS A 205 -2.80 10.32 15.23
CA LYS A 205 -3.61 9.11 15.54
C LYS A 205 -4.76 8.84 14.55
N LYS A 206 -4.90 9.67 13.53
CA LYS A 206 -5.85 9.60 12.42
C LYS A 206 -5.06 9.89 11.14
N LEU A 207 -5.54 9.38 10.02
CA LEU A 207 -4.92 9.64 8.72
C LEU A 207 -5.59 10.84 8.05
N ASN A 208 -4.78 11.76 7.52
CA ASN A 208 -5.27 12.84 6.67
C ASN A 208 -6.03 12.32 5.44
N VAL A 209 -7.14 12.97 5.08
CA VAL A 209 -7.99 12.58 3.94
C VAL A 209 -7.21 12.55 2.61
N HIS A 210 -6.22 13.43 2.43
CA HIS A 210 -5.41 13.45 1.22
C HIS A 210 -4.45 12.26 1.13
N TYR A 211 -3.88 11.81 2.25
CA TYR A 211 -3.10 10.57 2.28
C TYR A 211 -3.98 9.34 2.06
N TYR A 212 -5.20 9.33 2.61
CA TYR A 212 -6.18 8.29 2.34
C TYR A 212 -6.52 8.21 0.83
N ALA A 213 -6.77 9.36 0.20
CA ALA A 213 -7.00 9.45 -1.24
C ALA A 213 -5.75 9.05 -2.06
N ALA A 214 -4.55 9.39 -1.59
CA ALA A 214 -3.29 8.98 -2.21
C ALA A 214 -3.16 7.45 -2.20
N LEU A 215 -3.44 6.80 -1.07
CA LEU A 215 -3.47 5.34 -0.97
C LEU A 215 -4.52 4.73 -1.90
N LYS A 216 -5.74 5.28 -1.98
CA LYS A 216 -6.77 4.82 -2.93
C LYS A 216 -6.25 4.88 -4.38
N LYS A 217 -5.56 5.96 -4.77
CA LYS A 217 -4.96 6.07 -6.11
C LYS A 217 -3.72 5.17 -6.31
N SER A 218 -2.96 4.86 -5.27
CA SER A 218 -1.83 3.93 -5.37
C SER A 218 -2.22 2.49 -5.75
N LEU A 219 -3.45 2.08 -5.42
CA LEU A 219 -3.99 0.76 -5.75
C LEU A 219 -4.30 0.54 -7.24
N TYR A 220 -4.20 1.59 -8.08
CA TYR A 220 -4.24 1.44 -9.54
C TYR A 220 -3.03 0.61 -10.06
N LYS A 221 -1.97 0.45 -9.25
CA LYS A 221 -0.90 -0.53 -9.46
C LYS A 221 -0.81 -1.49 -8.27
N PRO A 222 -1.68 -2.51 -8.18
CA PRO A 222 -1.80 -3.37 -6.99
C PRO A 222 -0.49 -4.10 -6.65
N GLY A 223 0.27 -4.58 -7.64
CA GLY A 223 1.55 -5.23 -7.38
C GLY A 223 2.60 -4.31 -6.71
N ALA A 224 2.62 -3.03 -7.08
CA ALA A 224 3.47 -2.04 -6.44
C ALA A 224 2.97 -1.68 -5.04
N PHE A 225 1.64 -1.62 -4.86
CA PHE A 225 1.02 -1.38 -3.56
C PHE A 225 1.34 -2.46 -2.54
N PHE A 226 1.15 -3.74 -2.87
CA PHE A 226 1.46 -4.83 -1.92
C PHE A 226 2.95 -4.86 -1.55
N LYS A 227 3.84 -4.74 -2.54
CA LYS A 227 5.29 -4.81 -2.33
C LYS A 227 5.93 -3.54 -1.75
N GLY A 228 5.25 -2.40 -1.90
CA GLY A 228 5.74 -1.09 -1.47
C GLY A 228 5.10 -0.62 -0.16
N ILE A 229 3.85 -0.98 0.10
CA ILE A 229 3.09 -0.55 1.29
C ILE A 229 2.90 -1.73 2.25
N ILE A 230 2.10 -2.73 1.86
CA ILE A 230 1.63 -3.76 2.81
C ILE A 230 2.79 -4.63 3.34
N PHE A 231 3.61 -5.23 2.49
CA PHE A 231 4.67 -6.12 2.99
C PHE A 231 5.72 -5.40 3.83
N PRO A 232 6.26 -4.24 3.40
CA PRO A 232 7.19 -3.48 4.24
C PRO A 232 6.56 -3.05 5.57
N LEU A 233 5.29 -2.65 5.57
CA LEU A 233 4.56 -2.30 6.80
C LEU A 233 4.48 -3.49 7.76
N LEU A 234 4.17 -4.68 7.26
CA LEU A 234 4.07 -5.90 8.05
C LEU A 234 5.44 -6.40 8.55
N ASP A 235 6.49 -6.28 7.73
CA ASP A 235 7.86 -6.71 8.08
C ASP A 235 8.54 -5.77 9.11
N GLN A 236 8.26 -4.46 9.06
CA GLN A 236 8.93 -3.44 9.91
C GLN A 236 8.21 -3.16 11.24
N GLY A 237 7.16 -3.91 11.56
CA GLY A 237 6.30 -3.67 12.71
C GLY A 237 5.14 -2.74 12.36
N CYS A 238 3.97 -3.36 12.18
CA CYS A 238 2.71 -2.68 11.90
C CYS A 238 1.88 -2.56 13.18
N THR A 239 1.40 -1.36 13.48
CA THR A 239 0.42 -1.16 14.55
C THR A 239 -0.98 -1.53 14.06
N LEU A 240 -1.88 -1.94 14.97
CA LEU A 240 -3.27 -2.24 14.62
C LEU A 240 -4.01 -1.02 14.03
N LYS A 241 -3.65 0.20 14.46
CA LYS A 241 -4.23 1.45 13.92
C LYS A 241 -3.84 1.65 12.45
N GLU A 242 -2.55 1.51 12.11
CA GLU A 242 -2.08 1.56 10.71
C GLU A 242 -2.75 0.47 9.87
N ALA A 243 -2.79 -0.77 10.38
CA ALA A 243 -3.39 -1.91 9.70
C ALA A 243 -4.87 -1.67 9.39
N THR A 244 -5.64 -1.16 10.36
CA THR A 244 -7.08 -0.90 10.21
C THR A 244 -7.36 0.13 9.13
N ILE A 245 -6.58 1.22 9.10
CA ILE A 245 -6.74 2.28 8.11
C ILE A 245 -6.43 1.73 6.70
N ILE A 246 -5.31 1.04 6.52
CA ILE A 246 -4.89 0.52 5.20
C ILE A 246 -5.81 -0.61 4.75
N ALA A 247 -6.25 -1.49 5.67
CA ALA A 247 -7.20 -2.55 5.39
C ALA A 247 -8.57 -1.99 4.97
N SER A 248 -9.00 -0.84 5.51
CA SER A 248 -10.26 -0.19 5.10
C SER A 248 -10.23 0.26 3.62
N ILE A 249 -9.08 0.75 3.15
CA ILE A 249 -8.88 1.15 1.75
C ILE A 249 -8.87 -0.09 0.86
N LEU A 250 -8.18 -1.14 1.32
CA LEU A 250 -8.14 -2.41 0.61
C LEU A 250 -9.54 -3.00 0.47
N ALA A 251 -10.38 -2.95 1.51
CA ALA A 251 -11.75 -3.44 1.48
C ALA A 251 -12.59 -2.74 0.39
N ARG A 252 -12.49 -1.40 0.29
CA ARG A 252 -13.28 -0.57 -0.64
C ARG A 252 -12.81 -0.63 -2.10
N THR A 253 -11.58 -1.05 -2.37
CA THR A 253 -11.00 -1.02 -3.72
C THR A 253 -11.07 -2.37 -4.40
N LYS A 254 -11.25 -2.38 -5.73
CA LYS A 254 -11.19 -3.61 -6.52
C LYS A 254 -9.73 -4.04 -6.68
N VAL A 255 -9.42 -5.29 -6.35
CA VAL A 255 -8.07 -5.85 -6.49
C VAL A 255 -8.14 -7.09 -7.39
N PRO A 256 -7.31 -7.19 -8.45
CA PRO A 256 -7.30 -8.36 -9.30
C PRO A 256 -6.88 -9.64 -8.55
N VAL A 257 -7.53 -10.76 -8.88
CA VAL A 257 -7.37 -12.06 -8.22
C VAL A 257 -5.91 -12.50 -8.12
N LEU A 258 -5.13 -12.35 -9.20
CA LEU A 258 -3.71 -12.76 -9.21
C LEU A 258 -2.87 -12.00 -8.18
N HIS A 259 -3.12 -10.70 -8.00
CA HIS A 259 -2.40 -9.88 -7.04
C HIS A 259 -2.82 -10.20 -5.61
N ALA A 260 -4.12 -10.36 -5.37
CA ALA A 260 -4.65 -10.78 -4.07
C ALA A 260 -4.14 -12.18 -3.67
N SER A 261 -4.12 -13.12 -4.61
CA SER A 261 -3.60 -14.48 -4.42
C SER A 261 -2.13 -14.49 -4.01
N ALA A 262 -1.29 -13.73 -4.73
CA ALA A 262 0.12 -13.59 -4.40
C ALA A 262 0.34 -12.90 -3.03
N ALA A 263 -0.50 -11.91 -2.70
CA ALA A 263 -0.46 -11.25 -1.40
C ALA A 263 -0.85 -12.18 -0.26
N LEU A 264 -1.92 -12.96 -0.40
CA LEU A 264 -2.35 -13.95 0.57
C LEU A 264 -1.27 -15.00 0.83
N LEU A 265 -0.63 -15.53 -0.22
CA LEU A 265 0.49 -16.47 -0.07
C LEU A 265 1.63 -15.87 0.75
N ARG A 266 2.06 -14.65 0.40
CA ARG A 266 3.16 -13.99 1.09
C ARG A 266 2.82 -13.73 2.56
N ILE A 267 1.63 -13.20 2.86
CA ILE A 267 1.20 -12.91 4.25
C ILE A 267 1.04 -14.21 5.05
N ALA A 268 0.54 -15.27 4.43
CA ALA A 268 0.39 -16.59 5.06
C ALA A 268 1.74 -17.18 5.49
N GLU A 269 2.81 -16.92 4.72
CA GLU A 269 4.15 -17.43 5.01
C GLU A 269 4.90 -16.61 6.09
N MET A 270 4.59 -15.31 6.24
CA MET A 270 5.23 -14.40 7.19
C MET A 270 5.05 -14.81 8.65
N ASP A 271 5.92 -14.27 9.52
CA ASP A 271 5.79 -14.38 10.97
C ASP A 271 4.51 -13.70 11.43
N TYR A 272 3.82 -14.32 12.37
CA TYR A 272 2.47 -13.89 12.74
C TYR A 272 2.47 -12.64 13.61
N SER A 273 1.62 -11.70 13.20
CA SER A 273 1.21 -10.52 13.94
C SER A 273 -0.30 -10.32 13.81
N GLY A 274 -0.92 -9.59 14.74
CA GLY A 274 -2.34 -9.23 14.67
C GLY A 274 -2.76 -8.60 13.32
N PRO A 275 -2.00 -7.64 12.76
CA PRO A 275 -2.23 -7.08 11.43
C PRO A 275 -2.30 -8.10 10.30
N ASN A 276 -1.55 -9.20 10.35
CA ASN A 276 -1.58 -10.22 9.30
C ASN A 276 -2.98 -10.83 9.17
N SER A 277 -3.61 -11.20 10.30
CA SER A 277 -4.98 -11.74 10.32
C SER A 277 -5.99 -10.75 9.75
N LEU A 278 -5.81 -9.45 10.03
CA LEU A 278 -6.70 -8.42 9.51
C LEU A 278 -6.63 -8.32 7.98
N PHE A 279 -5.42 -8.29 7.41
CA PHE A 279 -5.27 -8.25 5.95
C PHE A 279 -5.75 -9.54 5.27
N ILE A 280 -5.48 -10.70 5.87
CA ILE A 280 -6.00 -11.99 5.39
C ILE A 280 -7.54 -11.95 5.37
N ARG A 281 -8.18 -11.56 6.48
CA ARG A 281 -9.64 -11.43 6.57
C ARG A 281 -10.20 -10.54 5.46
N VAL A 282 -9.65 -9.33 5.31
CA VAL A 282 -10.13 -8.36 4.30
C VAL A 282 -9.96 -8.85 2.87
N LEU A 283 -8.86 -9.56 2.57
CA LEU A 283 -8.63 -10.12 1.23
C LEU A 283 -9.57 -11.28 0.93
N ILE A 284 -9.87 -12.12 1.91
CA ILE A 284 -10.82 -13.24 1.80
C ILE A 284 -12.26 -12.72 1.68
N ASP A 285 -12.62 -11.66 2.41
CA ASP A 285 -13.94 -11.01 2.33
C ASP A 285 -14.26 -10.43 0.95
N LYS A 286 -13.26 -10.28 0.07
CA LYS A 286 -13.48 -9.94 -1.34
C LYS A 286 -14.11 -11.06 -2.17
N LYS A 287 -14.20 -12.28 -1.63
CA LYS A 287 -14.84 -13.44 -2.26
C LYS A 287 -14.28 -13.73 -3.65
N LEU A 288 -12.96 -13.63 -3.79
CA LEU A 288 -12.27 -13.90 -5.04
C LEU A 288 -12.17 -15.41 -5.27
N GLU A 289 -12.17 -15.86 -6.51
CA GLU A 289 -11.89 -17.28 -6.83
C GLU A 289 -10.39 -17.55 -6.67
N LEU A 290 -10.01 -18.14 -5.53
CA LEU A 290 -8.60 -18.36 -5.21
C LEU A 290 -8.09 -19.66 -5.85
N PRO A 291 -6.86 -19.67 -6.41
CA PRO A 291 -6.21 -20.92 -6.80
C PRO A 291 -6.04 -21.84 -5.59
N TYR A 292 -6.21 -23.15 -5.77
CA TYR A 292 -6.10 -24.12 -4.67
C TYR A 292 -4.79 -24.03 -3.88
N LYS A 293 -3.67 -23.71 -4.54
CA LYS A 293 -2.39 -23.49 -3.86
C LYS A 293 -2.48 -22.40 -2.77
N VAL A 294 -3.28 -21.36 -2.98
CA VAL A 294 -3.49 -20.28 -2.00
C VAL A 294 -4.36 -20.77 -0.84
N VAL A 295 -5.42 -21.53 -1.16
CA VAL A 295 -6.29 -22.17 -0.15
C VAL A 295 -5.46 -23.09 0.75
N ASP A 296 -4.64 -23.97 0.15
CA ASP A 296 -3.75 -24.89 0.86
C ASP A 296 -2.77 -24.15 1.78
N ALA A 297 -2.19 -23.04 1.30
CA ALA A 297 -1.28 -22.22 2.10
C ALA A 297 -1.99 -21.53 3.27
N LEU A 298 -3.24 -21.08 3.10
CA LEU A 298 -4.03 -20.51 4.19
C LEU A 298 -4.39 -21.57 5.23
N VAL A 299 -4.78 -22.78 4.81
CA VAL A 299 -4.98 -23.91 5.73
C VAL A 299 -3.71 -24.18 6.54
N PHE A 300 -2.56 -24.27 5.87
CA PHE A 300 -1.27 -24.46 6.53
C PHE A 300 -0.94 -23.32 7.50
N HIS A 301 -1.23 -22.07 7.13
CA HIS A 301 -1.07 -20.92 8.01
C HIS A 301 -1.84 -21.07 9.32
N PHE A 302 -3.13 -21.45 9.27
CA PHE A 302 -3.94 -21.64 10.47
C PHE A 302 -3.44 -22.81 11.33
N ILE A 303 -3.10 -23.95 10.72
CA ILE A 303 -2.54 -25.12 11.41
C ILE A 303 -1.22 -24.78 12.11
N ARG A 304 -0.30 -24.13 11.38
CA ARG A 304 1.01 -23.71 11.89
C ARG A 304 0.86 -22.85 13.14
N LEU A 305 -0.06 -21.88 13.12
CA LEU A 305 -0.25 -20.96 14.24
C LEU A 305 -0.84 -21.64 15.47
N SER A 306 -1.85 -22.48 15.27
CA SER A 306 -2.45 -23.27 16.35
C SER A 306 -1.41 -24.17 17.03
N ASN A 307 -0.54 -24.82 16.26
CA ASN A 307 0.50 -25.69 16.80
C ASN A 307 1.66 -24.91 17.45
N SER A 308 2.05 -23.77 16.89
CA SER A 308 3.24 -23.02 17.34
C SER A 308 3.04 -22.29 18.67
N ARG A 309 1.82 -21.85 18.97
CA ARG A 309 1.54 -21.04 20.17
C ARG A 309 1.12 -21.85 21.39
N GLY A 310 0.82 -23.15 21.23
CA GLY A 310 0.45 -24.06 22.31
C GLY A 310 -0.75 -23.61 23.15
N ASP A 311 -1.11 -24.38 24.17
CA ASP A 311 -2.22 -24.06 25.09
C ASP A 311 -1.95 -22.82 25.99
N ALA A 312 -0.73 -22.27 25.96
CA ALA A 312 -0.29 -21.23 26.90
C ALA A 312 -0.62 -19.80 26.46
N GLU A 313 -0.87 -19.56 25.16
CA GLU A 313 -1.13 -18.22 24.62
C GLU A 313 -2.41 -18.21 23.78
N LYS A 314 -3.46 -17.57 24.30
CA LYS A 314 -4.75 -17.48 23.62
C LYS A 314 -4.59 -16.72 22.30
N LEU A 315 -5.05 -17.32 21.19
CA LEU A 315 -5.04 -16.65 19.90
C LEU A 315 -6.00 -15.43 19.91
N PRO A 316 -5.64 -14.31 19.26
CA PRO A 316 -6.50 -13.12 19.22
C PRO A 316 -7.82 -13.37 18.49
N VAL A 317 -8.86 -12.60 18.84
CA VAL A 317 -10.18 -12.66 18.17
C VAL A 317 -10.07 -12.43 16.66
N LEU A 318 -9.18 -11.52 16.22
CA LEU A 318 -8.93 -11.27 14.80
C LEU A 318 -8.48 -12.52 14.03
N TRP A 319 -7.74 -13.41 14.69
CA TRP A 319 -7.34 -14.69 14.08
C TRP A 319 -8.55 -15.59 13.88
N HIS A 320 -9.39 -15.75 14.91
CA HIS A 320 -10.63 -16.53 14.81
C HIS A 320 -11.59 -15.96 13.77
N GLN A 321 -11.73 -14.64 13.68
CA GLN A 321 -12.52 -13.98 12.65
C GLN A 321 -11.97 -14.23 11.26
N SER A 322 -10.64 -14.18 11.07
CA SER A 322 -10.02 -14.47 9.78
C SER A 322 -10.24 -15.92 9.33
N LEU A 323 -10.20 -16.87 10.27
CA LEU A 323 -10.52 -18.28 10.02
C LEU A 323 -12.01 -18.48 9.70
N LEU A 324 -12.90 -17.82 10.44
CA LEU A 324 -14.34 -17.89 10.18
C LEU A 324 -14.66 -17.44 8.75
N VAL A 325 -14.20 -16.25 8.36
CA VAL A 325 -14.42 -15.74 7.00
C VAL A 325 -13.82 -16.68 5.96
N PHE A 326 -12.64 -17.25 6.21
CA PHE A 326 -12.04 -18.26 5.32
C PHE A 326 -12.97 -19.46 5.14
N THR A 327 -13.47 -20.05 6.22
CA THR A 327 -14.37 -21.21 6.15
C THR A 327 -15.73 -20.89 5.51
N GLN A 328 -16.31 -19.73 5.80
CA GLN A 328 -17.58 -19.30 5.17
C GLN A 328 -17.48 -19.16 3.66
N ARG A 329 -16.29 -18.91 3.11
CA ARG A 329 -16.08 -18.67 1.68
C ARG A 329 -15.51 -19.88 0.95
N TYR A 330 -14.55 -20.56 1.56
CA TYR A 330 -13.72 -21.56 0.88
C TYR A 330 -13.83 -22.96 1.48
N ALA A 331 -14.75 -23.23 2.42
CA ALA A 331 -14.90 -24.58 2.97
C ALA A 331 -15.25 -25.63 1.90
N SER A 332 -15.97 -25.23 0.83
CA SER A 332 -16.27 -26.10 -0.31
C SER A 332 -15.06 -26.45 -1.18
N ASP A 333 -13.97 -25.67 -1.06
CA ASP A 333 -12.72 -25.86 -1.79
C ASP A 333 -11.69 -26.67 -0.98
N LEU A 334 -12.05 -27.12 0.22
CA LEU A 334 -11.19 -27.91 1.10
C LEU A 334 -11.34 -29.41 0.84
N THR A 335 -10.21 -30.11 0.93
CA THR A 335 -10.18 -31.58 0.99
C THR A 335 -10.67 -32.09 2.36
N PRO A 336 -11.09 -33.36 2.46
CA PRO A 336 -11.55 -33.95 3.73
C PRO A 336 -10.49 -33.81 4.83
N ASP A 337 -9.24 -34.18 4.52
CA ASP A 337 -8.10 -34.09 5.45
C ASP A 337 -7.86 -32.66 5.97
N GLN A 338 -8.03 -31.65 5.10
CA GLN A 338 -7.90 -30.26 5.50
C GLN A 338 -9.03 -29.81 6.43
N LYS A 339 -10.27 -30.28 6.20
CA LYS A 339 -11.40 -29.98 7.09
C LYS A 339 -11.19 -30.59 8.46
N ASP A 340 -10.78 -31.86 8.51
CA ASP A 340 -10.47 -32.55 9.78
C ASP A 340 -9.34 -31.85 10.54
N ALA A 341 -8.27 -31.46 9.84
CA ALA A 341 -7.18 -30.69 10.46
C ALA A 341 -7.66 -29.33 11.02
N LEU A 342 -8.55 -28.62 10.32
CA LEU A 342 -9.12 -27.36 10.82
C LEU A 342 -10.08 -27.59 12.01
N LEU A 343 -10.78 -28.72 12.06
CA LEU A 343 -11.59 -29.11 13.22
C LEU A 343 -10.73 -29.37 14.46
N ASP A 344 -9.54 -29.94 14.29
CA ASP A 344 -8.57 -30.10 15.38
C ASP A 344 -7.98 -28.74 15.81
N VAL A 345 -7.70 -27.85 14.86
CA VAL A 345 -7.25 -26.47 15.13
C VAL A 345 -8.24 -25.70 16.02
N ILE A 346 -9.54 -25.73 15.73
CA ILE A 346 -10.54 -25.03 16.55
C ILE A 346 -10.79 -25.72 17.91
N ARG A 347 -10.42 -27.00 18.04
CA ARG A 347 -10.49 -27.73 19.31
C ARG A 347 -9.33 -27.33 20.22
N ALA A 348 -8.14 -27.17 19.66
CA ALA A 348 -6.97 -26.68 20.39
C ALA A 348 -7.11 -25.19 20.74
N ALA A 349 -7.47 -24.35 19.77
CA ALA A 349 -7.70 -22.92 19.97
C ALA A 349 -9.20 -22.60 20.01
N GLN A 350 -9.82 -22.77 21.17
CA GLN A 350 -11.26 -22.55 21.33
C GLN A 350 -11.62 -21.09 21.63
N HIS A 351 -12.54 -20.52 20.82
CA HIS A 351 -13.21 -19.24 21.09
C HIS A 351 -14.68 -19.48 21.48
N PRO A 352 -15.20 -18.86 22.56
CA PRO A 352 -16.54 -19.15 23.08
C PRO A 352 -17.69 -18.98 22.08
N GLN A 353 -17.61 -17.96 21.22
CA GLN A 353 -18.70 -17.61 20.28
C GLN A 353 -18.41 -18.02 18.83
N ILE A 354 -17.14 -18.07 18.43
CA ILE A 354 -16.75 -18.15 17.00
C ILE A 354 -16.46 -19.60 16.59
N SER A 355 -15.84 -20.41 17.45
CA SER A 355 -15.47 -21.78 17.11
C SER A 355 -16.68 -22.66 16.76
N ALA A 356 -17.84 -22.41 17.37
CA ALA A 356 -19.08 -23.12 17.04
C ALA A 356 -19.55 -22.82 15.61
N GLU A 357 -19.43 -21.57 15.15
CA GLU A 357 -19.76 -21.18 13.78
C GLU A 357 -18.77 -21.77 12.78
N ILE A 358 -17.46 -21.71 13.07
CA ILE A 358 -16.43 -22.31 12.20
C ILE A 358 -16.70 -23.81 12.01
N ARG A 359 -16.99 -24.53 13.11
CA ARG A 359 -17.35 -25.95 13.05
C ARG A 359 -18.59 -26.20 12.18
N ARG A 360 -19.63 -25.37 12.35
CA ARG A 360 -20.87 -25.49 11.57
C ARG A 360 -20.59 -25.33 10.08
N GLU A 361 -19.81 -24.32 9.69
CA GLU A 361 -19.47 -24.09 8.27
C GLU A 361 -18.63 -25.23 7.68
N LEU A 362 -17.64 -25.75 8.42
CA LEU A 362 -16.82 -26.88 7.96
C LEU A 362 -17.66 -28.15 7.76
N VAL A 363 -18.51 -28.51 8.72
CA VAL A 363 -19.30 -29.75 8.68
C VAL A 363 -20.40 -29.70 7.61
N ASN A 364 -21.03 -28.54 7.42
CA ASN A 364 -22.14 -28.41 6.46
C ASN A 364 -21.69 -28.21 5.01
N SER A 365 -20.40 -27.93 4.79
CA SER A 365 -19.85 -27.70 3.45
C SER A 365 -19.57 -29.01 2.71
N VAL A 366 -19.78 -29.01 1.40
CA VAL A 366 -19.40 -30.13 0.51
C VAL A 366 -17.87 -30.19 0.37
N GLU A 367 -17.29 -31.37 0.21
CA GLU A 367 -15.83 -31.51 0.05
C GLU A 367 -15.40 -31.22 -1.39
N ARG A 368 -14.17 -30.73 -1.55
CA ARG A 368 -13.59 -30.49 -2.87
C ARG A 368 -13.53 -31.80 -3.67
N GLY A 369 -14.16 -31.80 -4.84
CA GLY A 369 -14.19 -32.95 -5.73
C GLY A 369 -15.27 -33.99 -5.39
N ALA A 370 -16.08 -33.76 -4.36
CA ALA A 370 -17.27 -34.57 -4.14
C ALA A 370 -18.26 -34.36 -5.32
N PRO A 371 -18.98 -35.41 -5.75
CA PRO A 371 -20.01 -35.27 -6.76
C PRO A 371 -21.04 -34.27 -6.25
N ARG A 372 -21.31 -33.22 -7.04
CA ARG A 372 -22.44 -32.33 -6.76
C ARG A 372 -23.68 -33.21 -6.79
N THR A 373 -24.36 -33.35 -5.66
CA THR A 373 -25.67 -34.01 -5.65
C THR A 373 -26.57 -33.15 -6.53
N ASP A 374 -27.02 -33.68 -7.67
CA ASP A 374 -28.00 -33.03 -8.52
C ASP A 374 -29.24 -32.73 -7.68
N VAL A 375 -29.44 -31.46 -7.31
CA VAL A 375 -30.62 -31.01 -6.54
C VAL A 375 -31.81 -30.77 -7.47
N ASP A 376 -31.68 -31.05 -8.77
CA ASP A 376 -32.82 -31.16 -9.69
C ASP A 376 -33.30 -32.60 -9.75
N LYS A 377 -33.84 -33.10 -8.63
CA LYS A 377 -34.89 -34.12 -8.73
C LYS A 377 -36.19 -33.38 -8.86
N ASP A 378 -36.65 -33.29 -10.10
CA ASP A 378 -38.00 -32.93 -10.49
C ASP A 378 -39.01 -33.38 -9.43
N VAL A 379 -39.69 -32.40 -8.85
CA VAL A 379 -40.93 -32.64 -8.12
C VAL A 379 -41.93 -33.14 -9.17
N GLU A 380 -41.97 -34.45 -9.38
CA GLU A 380 -43.11 -35.10 -10.05
C GLU A 380 -44.35 -34.87 -9.18
N MET A 381 -45.08 -33.80 -9.51
CA MET A 381 -46.44 -33.60 -9.05
C MET A 381 -47.30 -34.73 -9.64
N SER A 382 -47.58 -35.74 -8.82
CA SER A 382 -48.59 -36.77 -9.09
C SER A 382 -49.98 -36.30 -8.67
#